data_AF-A0A850H7A5-F1
#
_entry.id   AF-A0A850H7A5-F1
#
_cell.length_a   1.000
_cell.length_b   1.000
_cell.length_c   1.000
_cell.angle_alpha   90.00
_cell.angle_beta   90.00
_cell.angle_gamma   90.00
#
_symmetry.space_group_name_H-M   'P 1'
#
loop_
_entity.id
_entity.type
_entity.pdbx_description
1 polymer ?
#
loop_
_entity_poly.entity_id
_entity_poly.type
_entity_poly.pdbx_seq_one_letter_code
_entity_poly.pdbx_strand_id
1 'polypeptide(L)'
;MREDDAPGENAPSAEDEFEEALRGDEESPERKPGLSDEVLALIADGRTYAEAEFAFQKSRLSYSAQQGKSAAISVLAALAFLHLALIALVVGAVIALTPYLTALGATAAVVGVLLLATLIVLLKARRRARNIADAFSEDEQ
;
A
#
# COMPACT_ATOMS: atom_id res chain seq x y z
N MET A 1 68.18 4.68 62.80
CA MET A 1 66.79 4.60 63.25
C MET A 1 65.96 5.47 62.31
N ARG A 2 65.46 4.87 61.23
CA ARG A 2 64.48 5.38 60.27
C ARG A 2 63.73 4.16 59.74
N GLU A 3 62.45 4.36 59.55
CA GLU A 3 61.40 3.36 59.35
C GLU A 3 61.32 2.86 57.90
N ASP A 4 60.45 1.87 57.71
CA ASP A 4 59.74 1.53 56.46
C ASP A 4 60.42 0.55 55.49
N ASP A 5 60.44 -0.73 55.90
CA ASP A 5 60.44 -1.86 54.97
C ASP A 5 59.38 -2.88 55.42
N ALA A 6 58.19 -2.80 54.81
CA ALA A 6 57.27 -3.93 54.65
C ALA A 6 56.18 -3.54 53.62
N PRO A 7 56.19 -4.10 52.41
CA PRO A 7 55.00 -4.05 51.57
C PRO A 7 53.98 -5.02 52.19
N GLY A 8 53.05 -4.46 52.97
CA GLY A 8 51.86 -5.16 53.41
C GLY A 8 51.07 -5.57 52.17
N GLU A 9 51.22 -6.83 51.82
CA GLU A 9 50.47 -7.56 50.81
C GLU A 9 48.99 -7.49 51.19
N ASN A 10 48.28 -6.53 50.61
CA ASN A 10 46.81 -6.48 50.64
C ASN A 10 46.30 -7.58 49.73
N ALA A 11 46.43 -8.84 50.18
CA ALA A 11 45.64 -9.92 49.63
C ALA A 11 44.17 -9.64 50.01
N PRO A 12 43.25 -9.61 49.05
CA PRO A 12 41.83 -9.47 49.36
C PRO A 12 41.46 -10.56 50.37
N SER A 13 40.85 -10.16 51.48
CA SER A 13 40.47 -11.13 52.50
C SER A 13 39.35 -12.01 51.91
N ALA A 14 39.29 -13.28 52.31
CA ALA A 14 38.22 -14.19 51.85
C ALA A 14 36.82 -13.66 52.20
N GLU A 15 36.73 -12.72 53.15
CA GLU A 15 35.51 -12.00 53.49
C GLU A 15 35.15 -10.95 52.42
N ASP A 16 36.14 -10.31 51.78
CA ASP A 16 35.94 -9.39 50.66
C ASP A 16 35.49 -10.12 49.40
N GLU A 17 36.05 -11.30 49.09
CA GLU A 17 35.59 -12.14 47.97
C GLU A 17 34.16 -12.68 48.21
N PHE A 18 33.82 -13.00 49.46
CA PHE A 18 32.49 -13.46 49.83
C PHE A 18 31.47 -12.31 49.80
N GLU A 19 31.86 -11.10 50.24
CA GLU A 19 31.05 -9.89 50.08
C GLU A 19 30.89 -9.49 48.62
N GLU A 20 31.92 -9.61 47.78
CA GLU A 20 31.87 -9.35 46.34
C GLU A 20 30.99 -10.37 45.61
N ALA A 21 31.02 -11.64 46.04
CA ALA A 21 30.11 -12.68 45.58
C ALA A 21 28.66 -12.46 46.06
N LEU A 22 28.44 -11.90 47.25
CA LEU A 22 27.10 -11.52 47.74
C LEU A 22 26.58 -10.23 47.12
N ARG A 23 27.47 -9.32 46.71
CA ARG A 23 27.14 -8.02 46.07
C ARG A 23 26.86 -8.17 44.57
N GLY A 24 27.29 -9.28 43.96
CA GLY A 24 27.07 -9.61 42.56
C GLY A 24 25.63 -9.98 42.16
N ASP A 25 24.73 -10.12 43.14
CA ASP A 25 23.34 -10.55 42.92
C ASP A 25 22.30 -9.46 43.24
N GLU A 26 22.71 -8.19 43.35
CA GLU A 26 21.78 -7.07 43.14
C GLU A 26 21.75 -6.69 41.65
N GLU A 27 21.49 -7.68 40.80
CA GLU A 27 20.88 -7.42 39.52
C GLU A 27 19.57 -6.68 39.82
N SER A 28 19.58 -5.37 39.57
CA SER A 28 18.36 -4.59 39.28
C SER A 28 17.43 -5.52 38.53
N PRO A 29 16.13 -5.63 38.86
CA PRO A 29 15.27 -6.59 38.19
C PRO A 29 15.32 -6.22 36.71
N GLU A 30 16.13 -6.97 35.96
CA GLU A 30 16.16 -6.95 34.52
C GLU A 30 14.77 -7.48 34.22
N ARG A 31 13.84 -6.53 34.08
CA ARG A 31 12.53 -6.78 33.55
C ARG A 31 12.82 -7.20 32.13
N LYS A 32 13.11 -8.49 31.95
CA LYS A 32 13.21 -9.16 30.65
C LYS A 32 12.05 -8.59 29.86
N PRO A 33 12.33 -7.89 28.73
CA PRO A 33 11.27 -7.34 27.92
C PRO A 33 10.24 -8.44 27.77
N GLY A 34 9.02 -8.18 28.24
CA GLY A 34 8.01 -9.23 28.23
C GLY A 34 7.82 -9.66 26.78
N LEU A 35 7.28 -10.85 26.53
CA LEU A 35 6.83 -11.23 25.19
C LEU A 35 5.88 -10.16 24.59
N SER A 36 5.20 -9.39 25.46
CA SER A 36 4.44 -8.19 25.09
C SER A 36 5.29 -7.05 24.52
N ASP A 37 6.48 -6.81 25.07
CA ASP A 37 7.42 -5.79 24.58
C ASP A 37 8.09 -6.24 23.27
N GLU A 38 8.36 -7.53 23.11
CA GLU A 38 8.85 -8.10 21.86
C GLU A 38 7.78 -8.04 20.74
N VAL A 39 6.51 -8.31 21.07
CA VAL A 39 5.38 -8.14 20.14
C VAL A 39 5.19 -6.66 19.79
N LEU A 40 5.31 -5.76 20.76
CA LEU A 40 5.21 -4.32 20.52
C LEU A 40 6.36 -3.83 19.63
N ALA A 41 7.57 -4.36 19.80
CA ALA A 41 8.72 -4.10 18.94
C ALA A 41 8.50 -4.65 17.53
N LEU A 42 7.94 -5.86 17.37
CA LEU A 42 7.57 -6.41 16.05
C LEU A 42 6.49 -5.59 15.36
N ILE A 43 5.51 -5.07 16.12
CA ILE A 43 4.46 -4.19 15.58
C ILE A 43 5.06 -2.85 15.16
N ALA A 44 5.96 -2.29 15.95
CA ALA A 44 6.67 -1.06 15.62
C ALA A 44 7.52 -1.22 14.36
N ASP A 45 8.29 -2.31 14.26
CA ASP A 45 9.12 -2.63 13.09
C ASP A 45 8.26 -2.92 11.85
N GLY A 46 7.15 -3.65 12.01
CA GLY A 46 6.18 -3.91 10.94
C GLY A 46 5.50 -2.65 10.42
N ARG A 47 5.24 -1.68 11.30
CA ARG A 47 4.72 -0.36 10.92
C ARG A 47 5.74 0.43 10.11
N THR A 48 7.01 0.43 10.53
CA THR A 48 8.10 1.09 9.79
C THR A 48 8.34 0.42 8.43
N TYR A 49 8.23 -0.90 8.33
CA TYR A 49 8.30 -1.64 7.06
C TYR A 49 7.12 -1.30 6.13
N ALA A 50 5.90 -1.23 6.65
CA ALA A 50 4.72 -0.84 5.89
C ALA A 50 4.81 0.61 5.38
N GLU A 51 5.33 1.53 6.21
CA GLU A 51 5.57 2.92 5.80
C GLU A 51 6.63 3.02 4.70
N ALA A 52 7.65 2.16 4.71
CA ALA A 52 8.67 2.08 3.67
C ALA A 52 8.11 1.57 2.33
N GLU A 53 7.28 0.53 2.33
CA GLU A 53 6.68 -0.01 1.12
C GLU A 53 5.66 0.97 0.50
N PHE A 54 4.89 1.68 1.33
CA PHE A 54 4.01 2.76 0.89
C PHE A 54 4.78 3.90 0.23
N ALA A 55 5.93 4.28 0.80
CA ALA A 55 6.80 5.29 0.21
C ALA A 55 7.40 4.83 -1.13
N PHE A 56 7.73 3.54 -1.27
CA PHE A 56 8.26 2.94 -2.49
C PHE A 56 7.20 2.87 -3.62
N GLN A 57 5.98 2.46 -3.30
CA GLN A 57 4.86 2.44 -4.25
C GLN A 57 4.44 3.85 -4.65
N LYS A 58 4.43 4.80 -3.70
CA LYS A 58 4.17 6.23 -3.96
C LYS A 58 5.23 6.86 -4.87
N SER A 59 6.49 6.46 -4.72
CA SER A 59 7.61 6.86 -5.58
C SER A 59 7.46 6.32 -7.00
N ARG A 60 7.03 5.07 -7.17
CA ARG A 60 6.78 4.47 -8.49
C ARG A 60 5.62 5.13 -9.22
N LEU A 61 4.57 5.50 -8.48
CA LEU A 61 3.41 6.24 -9.00
C LEU A 61 3.78 7.70 -9.36
N SER A 62 4.61 8.36 -8.55
CA SER A 62 5.03 9.75 -8.79
C SER A 62 6.02 9.87 -9.94
N TYR A 63 6.92 8.89 -10.12
CA TYR A 63 7.84 8.84 -11.25
C TYR A 63 7.11 8.63 -12.59
N SER A 64 6.08 7.77 -12.61
CA SER A 64 5.16 7.64 -13.76
C SER A 64 4.35 8.91 -14.01
N ALA A 65 3.96 9.64 -12.96
CA ALA A 65 3.21 10.89 -13.08
C ALA A 65 4.05 12.03 -13.68
N GLN A 66 5.37 12.05 -13.44
CA GLN A 66 6.25 13.13 -13.92
C GLN A 66 6.49 13.06 -15.44
N GLN A 67 6.72 11.87 -16.00
CA GLN A 67 6.70 11.63 -17.46
C GLN A 67 5.28 11.61 -18.04
N GLY A 68 4.29 11.50 -17.15
CA GLY A 68 2.87 11.46 -17.48
C GLY A 68 2.27 12.79 -17.91
N LYS A 69 2.93 13.96 -17.74
CA LYS A 69 2.30 15.24 -18.12
C LYS A 69 1.97 15.32 -19.61
N SER A 70 2.93 14.98 -20.48
CA SER A 70 2.70 14.96 -21.94
C SER A 70 1.72 13.85 -22.32
N ALA A 71 1.91 12.64 -21.76
CA ALA A 71 1.03 11.52 -22.02
C ALA A 71 -0.41 11.76 -21.54
N ALA A 72 -0.61 12.42 -20.41
CA ALA A 72 -1.92 12.75 -19.85
C ALA A 72 -2.63 13.79 -20.71
N ILE A 73 -1.92 14.80 -21.22
CA ILE A 73 -2.49 15.75 -22.19
C ILE A 73 -2.89 15.01 -23.47
N SER A 74 -2.06 14.11 -23.99
CA SER A 74 -2.40 13.32 -25.19
C SER A 74 -3.60 12.40 -24.95
N VAL A 75 -3.68 11.73 -23.80
CA VAL A 75 -4.83 10.88 -23.43
C VAL A 75 -6.09 11.72 -23.28
N LEU A 76 -6.01 12.88 -22.63
CA LEU A 76 -7.14 13.78 -22.46
C LEU A 76 -7.62 14.33 -23.82
N ALA A 77 -6.70 14.72 -24.68
CA ALA A 77 -7.01 15.15 -26.05
C ALA A 77 -7.66 14.00 -26.84
N ALA A 78 -7.10 12.79 -26.80
CA ALA A 78 -7.67 11.62 -27.46
C ALA A 78 -9.07 11.30 -26.92
N LEU A 79 -9.30 11.41 -25.61
CA LEU A 79 -10.62 11.21 -25.00
C LEU A 79 -11.62 12.29 -25.45
N ALA A 80 -11.19 13.55 -25.54
CA ALA A 80 -12.01 14.64 -26.07
C ALA A 80 -12.40 14.39 -27.53
N PHE A 81 -11.43 14.02 -28.39
CA PHE A 81 -11.71 13.67 -29.79
C PHE A 81 -12.60 12.44 -29.92
N LEU A 82 -12.36 11.39 -29.11
CA LEU A 82 -13.22 10.22 -29.08
C LEU A 82 -14.65 10.58 -28.68
N HIS A 83 -14.82 11.48 -27.71
CA HIS A 83 -16.13 11.94 -27.28
C HIS A 83 -16.86 12.71 -28.39
N LEU A 84 -16.16 13.64 -29.06
CA LEU A 84 -16.71 14.36 -30.21
C LEU A 84 -17.08 13.40 -31.35
N ALA A 85 -16.24 12.41 -31.63
CA ALA A 85 -16.51 11.38 -32.62
C ALA A 85 -17.74 10.54 -32.26
N LEU A 86 -17.93 10.18 -30.98
CA LEU A 86 -19.11 9.46 -30.52
C LEU A 86 -20.39 10.29 -30.69
N ILE A 87 -20.36 11.59 -30.39
CA ILE A 87 -21.51 12.48 -30.62
C ILE A 87 -21.83 12.54 -32.11
N ALA A 88 -20.82 12.78 -32.96
CA ALA A 88 -21.00 12.82 -34.41
C ALA A 88 -21.53 11.48 -34.97
N LEU A 89 -21.04 10.35 -34.45
CA LEU A 89 -21.51 9.02 -34.80
C LEU A 89 -22.99 8.83 -34.43
N VAL A 90 -23.39 9.23 -33.22
CA VAL A 90 -24.80 9.13 -32.77
C VAL A 90 -25.69 10.00 -33.66
N VAL A 91 -25.31 11.26 -33.91
CA VAL A 91 -26.06 12.18 -34.77
C VAL A 91 -26.17 11.61 -36.20
N GLY A 92 -25.05 11.15 -36.77
CA GLY A 92 -25.02 10.55 -38.10
C GLY A 92 -25.86 9.28 -38.19
N ALA A 93 -25.82 8.41 -37.18
CA ALA A 93 -26.63 7.19 -37.11
C ALA A 93 -28.12 7.52 -37.08
N VAL A 94 -28.54 8.50 -36.27
CA VAL A 94 -29.95 8.94 -36.22
C VAL A 94 -30.41 9.46 -37.58
N ILE A 95 -29.62 10.32 -38.24
CA ILE A 95 -29.96 10.85 -39.57
C ILE A 95 -30.06 9.71 -40.60
N ALA A 96 -29.13 8.76 -40.57
CA ALA A 96 -29.11 7.62 -41.49
C ALA A 96 -30.29 6.65 -41.28
N LEU A 97 -30.76 6.47 -40.05
CA LEU A 97 -31.88 5.57 -39.72
C LEU A 97 -33.26 6.24 -39.82
N THR A 98 -33.33 7.57 -39.72
CA THR A 98 -34.57 8.35 -39.81
C THR A 98 -35.43 7.99 -41.03
N PRO A 99 -34.92 7.84 -42.27
CA PRO A 99 -35.76 7.48 -43.42
C PRO A 99 -36.40 6.10 -43.32
N TYR A 100 -35.88 5.20 -42.48
CA TYR A 100 -36.42 3.85 -42.31
C TYR A 100 -37.33 3.72 -41.08
N LEU A 101 -36.98 4.35 -39.95
CA LEU A 101 -37.63 4.12 -38.66
C LEU A 101 -38.42 5.33 -38.13
N THR A 102 -38.48 6.45 -38.86
CA THR A 102 -38.92 7.76 -38.36
C THR A 102 -38.00 8.30 -37.25
N ALA A 103 -38.10 9.60 -36.94
CA ALA A 103 -37.18 10.25 -35.99
C ALA A 103 -37.20 9.61 -34.59
N LEU A 104 -38.38 9.27 -34.06
CA LEU A 104 -38.50 8.65 -32.73
C LEU A 104 -38.03 7.20 -32.72
N GLY A 105 -38.31 6.44 -33.78
CA GLY A 105 -37.84 5.05 -33.88
C GLY A 105 -36.32 4.97 -34.01
N ALA A 106 -35.71 5.90 -34.76
CA ALA A 106 -34.26 5.98 -34.91
C ALA A 106 -33.55 6.29 -33.57
N THR A 107 -34.02 7.28 -32.82
CA THR A 107 -33.42 7.63 -31.52
C THR A 107 -33.60 6.51 -30.49
N ALA A 108 -34.78 5.89 -30.43
CA ALA A 108 -35.03 4.76 -29.53
C ALA A 108 -34.13 3.56 -29.85
N ALA A 109 -33.93 3.24 -31.13
CA ALA A 109 -33.05 2.14 -31.55
C ALA A 109 -31.58 2.43 -31.18
N VAL A 110 -31.08 3.63 -31.49
CA VAL A 110 -29.70 4.02 -31.17
C VAL A 110 -29.46 3.99 -29.66
N VAL A 111 -30.34 4.59 -28.87
CA VAL A 111 -30.24 4.57 -27.40
C VAL A 111 -30.29 3.14 -26.86
N GLY A 112 -31.17 2.30 -27.40
CA GLY A 112 -31.27 0.89 -27.01
C GLY A 112 -29.96 0.13 -27.24
N VAL A 113 -29.31 0.32 -28.39
CA VAL A 113 -28.01 -0.29 -28.70
C VAL A 113 -26.90 0.22 -27.78
N LEU A 114 -26.83 1.54 -27.52
CA LEU A 114 -25.83 2.10 -26.61
C LEU A 114 -26.02 1.57 -25.18
N LEU A 115 -27.26 1.52 -24.67
CA LEU A 115 -27.55 0.97 -23.35
C LEU A 115 -27.18 -0.50 -23.23
N LEU A 116 -27.45 -1.30 -24.27
CA LEU A 116 -27.06 -2.71 -24.31
C LEU A 116 -25.54 -2.85 -24.27
N ALA A 117 -24.81 -2.05 -25.05
CA ALA A 117 -23.36 -2.03 -25.03
C ALA A 117 -22.80 -1.64 -23.65
N THR A 118 -23.37 -0.59 -23.02
CA THR A 118 -23.01 -0.18 -21.65
C THR A 118 -23.24 -1.31 -20.65
N LEU A 119 -24.37 -2.01 -20.74
CA LEU A 119 -24.69 -3.13 -19.85
C LEU A 119 -23.66 -4.27 -19.99
N ILE A 120 -23.28 -4.63 -21.22
CA ILE A 120 -22.27 -5.66 -21.47
C ILE A 120 -20.92 -5.28 -20.86
N VAL A 121 -20.47 -4.04 -21.06
CA VAL A 121 -19.20 -3.54 -20.50
C VAL A 121 -19.26 -3.55 -18.97
N LEU A 122 -20.36 -3.10 -18.37
CA LEU A 122 -20.54 -3.08 -16.92
C LEU A 122 -20.50 -4.50 -16.33
N LEU A 123 -21.14 -5.47 -16.98
CA LEU A 123 -21.11 -6.87 -16.57
C LEU A 123 -19.70 -7.46 -16.65
N LYS A 124 -18.94 -7.15 -17.71
CA LYS A 124 -17.53 -7.57 -17.83
C LYS A 124 -16.65 -6.94 -16.76
N ALA A 125 -16.82 -5.64 -16.50
CA ALA A 125 -16.10 -4.92 -15.45
C ALA A 125 -16.39 -5.54 -14.07
N ARG A 126 -17.66 -5.81 -13.75
CA ARG A 126 -18.05 -6.48 -12.50
C ARG A 126 -17.45 -7.86 -12.34
N ARG A 127 -17.44 -8.68 -13.40
CA ARG A 127 -16.78 -9.99 -13.37
C ARG A 127 -15.30 -9.85 -13.08
N ARG A 128 -14.61 -8.93 -13.76
CA ARG A 128 -13.18 -8.70 -13.53
C ARG A 128 -12.90 -8.21 -12.11
N ALA A 129 -13.73 -7.31 -11.58
CA ALA A 129 -13.60 -6.80 -10.22
C ALA A 129 -13.80 -7.91 -9.17
N ARG A 130 -14.79 -8.78 -9.36
CA ARG A 130 -14.99 -9.95 -8.48
C ARG A 130 -13.82 -10.91 -8.52
N ASN A 131 -13.31 -11.28 -9.69
CA ASN A 131 -12.16 -12.16 -9.78
C ASN A 131 -10.92 -11.60 -9.05
N ILE A 132 -10.76 -10.27 -9.05
CA ILE A 132 -9.68 -9.62 -8.30
C ILE A 132 -9.96 -9.67 -6.80
N ALA A 133 -11.20 -9.40 -6.38
CA ALA A 133 -11.61 -9.49 -4.97
C ALA A 133 -11.49 -10.91 -4.41
N ASP A 134 -11.90 -11.93 -5.19
CA ASP A 134 -11.83 -13.34 -4.82
C ASP A 134 -10.37 -13.77 -4.59
N ALA A 135 -9.45 -13.34 -5.47
CA ALA A 135 -8.01 -13.60 -5.32
C ALA A 135 -7.41 -13.01 -4.04
N PHE A 136 -7.92 -11.87 -3.54
CA PHE A 136 -7.48 -11.31 -2.26
C PHE A 136 -8.12 -11.99 -1.04
N SER A 137 -9.28 -12.64 -1.21
CA SER A 137 -9.97 -13.38 -0.13
C SER A 137 -9.49 -14.81 0.06
N GLU A 138 -8.82 -15.38 -0.95
CA GLU A 138 -8.16 -16.68 -0.86
C GLU A 138 -6.82 -16.60 -0.09
N ASP A 139 -6.17 -15.43 -0.06
CA ASP A 139 -4.93 -15.20 0.69
C ASP A 139 -5.14 -15.05 2.22
N GLU A 140 -6.39 -14.86 2.68
CA GLU A 140 -6.75 -14.71 4.11
C GLU A 140 -7.19 -16.02 4.80
N GLN A 141 -7.19 -17.16 4.10
CA GLN A 141 -7.55 -18.49 4.65
C GLN A 141 -6.37 -19.47 4.61
#